data_AF-A0A5J4N4E4-F1
#
_entry.id   AF-A0A5J4N4E4-F1
#
_cell.length_a   1.000
_cell.length_b   1.000
_cell.length_c   1.000
_cell.angle_alpha   90.00
_cell.angle_beta   90.00
_cell.angle_gamma   90.00
#
_symmetry.space_group_name_H-M   'P 1'
#
loop_
_entity.id
_entity.type
_entity.pdbx_description
1 polymer ?
#
loop_
_entity_poly.entity_id
_entity_poly.type
_entity_poly.pdbx_seq_one_letter_code
_entity_poly.pdbx_strand_id
1 'polypeptide(L)' 'MENEVCEGFFYSGCGGNGNRFDTISECTGFCHKIL' A
#
# COMPACT_ATOMS: atom_id res chain seq x y z
N MET A 1 -2.10 -11.84 -13.43
CA MET A 1 -1.71 -11.60 -12.04
C MET A 1 -1.58 -10.10 -11.93
N GLU A 2 -2.46 -9.49 -11.16
CA GLU A 2 -2.53 -8.04 -11.01
C GLU A 2 -1.20 -7.59 -10.40
N ASN A 3 -0.50 -6.69 -11.09
CA ASN A 3 0.83 -6.26 -10.68
C ASN A 3 0.75 -5.72 -9.25
N GLU A 4 1.73 -6.04 -8.39
CA GLU A 4 1.84 -5.52 -7.01
C GLU A 4 2.23 -4.02 -7.05
N VAL A 5 1.30 -3.18 -7.51
CA VAL A 5 1.51 -1.76 -7.75
C VAL A 5 0.93 -0.96 -6.60
N CYS A 6 1.77 -0.09 -6.04
CA CYS A 6 1.36 0.88 -5.05
C CYS A 6 0.66 2.06 -5.71
N GLU A 7 -0.60 2.29 -5.33
CA GLU A 7 -1.42 3.38 -5.84
C GLU A 7 -1.99 4.23 -4.70
N GLY A 8 -2.11 5.54 -4.96
CA GLY A 8 -2.72 6.47 -4.02
C GLY A 8 -4.24 6.38 -4.05
N PHE A 9 -4.88 6.46 -2.88
CA PHE A 9 -6.33 6.49 -2.75
C PHE A 9 -6.76 7.41 -1.59
N PHE A 10 -8.02 7.86 -1.61
CA PHE A 10 -8.58 8.64 -0.51
C PHE A 10 -9.06 7.72 0.61
N TYR A 11 -8.51 7.90 1.81
CA TYR A 11 -9.00 7.26 3.01
C TYR A 11 -10.04 8.14 3.70
N SER A 12 -11.22 7.58 3.99
CA SER A 12 -12.34 8.28 4.63
C SER A 12 -12.10 8.65 6.09
N GLY A 13 -10.98 8.21 6.68
CA GLY A 13 -10.56 8.57 8.04
C GLY A 13 -10.92 7.55 9.13
N CYS A 14 -11.71 6.52 8.84
CA CYS A 14 -12.02 5.44 9.79
C CYS A 14 -12.22 4.09 9.08
N GLY A 15 -11.88 2.99 9.77
CA GLY A 15 -11.94 1.62 9.24
C GLY A 15 -10.73 1.24 8.39
N GLY A 16 -10.86 0.18 7.59
CA GLY A 16 -9.81 -0.30 6.68
C GLY A 16 -8.87 -1.35 7.28
N ASN A 17 -7.73 -1.56 6.63
CA ASN A 17 -6.70 -2.53 7.03
C ASN A 17 -5.28 -1.91 6.94
N GLY A 18 -4.25 -2.70 7.20
CA GLY A 18 -2.84 -2.28 7.21
C GLY A 18 -2.20 -2.07 5.82
N ASN A 19 -2.91 -2.34 4.72
CA ASN A 19 -2.41 -2.06 3.37
C ASN A 19 -2.70 -0.58 2.99
N ARG A 20 -2.22 0.33 3.82
CA ARG A 20 -2.29 1.77 3.63
C ARG A 20 -1.05 2.39 4.25
N PHE A 21 -0.30 3.12 3.45
CA PHE A 21 0.97 3.71 3.85
C PHE A 21 0.94 5.22 3.58
N ASP A 22 1.71 5.98 4.36
CA ASP A 22 1.77 7.43 4.21
C ASP A 22 2.67 7.83 3.03
N THR A 23 3.55 6.92 2.59
CA THR A 23 4.45 7.15 1.46
C THR A 23 4.50 5.97 0.48
N ILE A 24 4.83 6.27 -0.78
CA ILE A 24 5.08 5.25 -1.81
C ILE A 24 6.28 4.36 -1.46
N SER A 25 7.29 4.88 -0.76
CA SER A 25 8.46 4.10 -0.34
C SER A 25 8.11 3.02 0.69
N GLU A 26 7.24 3.32 1.65
CA GLU A 26 6.74 2.33 2.61
C GLU A 26 5.90 1.27 1.92
N CYS A 27 5.00 1.68 1.01
CA CYS A 27 4.19 0.75 0.24
C CYS A 27 5.04 -0.18 -0.63
N THR A 28 5.96 0.38 -1.42
CA THR A 28 6.83 -0.41 -2.30
C THR A 28 7.80 -1.27 -1.51
N GLY A 29 8.28 -0.82 -0.34
CA GLY A 29 9.06 -1.63 0.58
C GLY A 29 8.28 -2.78 1.22
N PHE A 30 6.95 -2.65 1.36
CA PHE A 30 6.08 -3.73 1.81
C PHE A 30 5.80 -4.74 0.68
N CYS A 31 5.41 -4.26 -0.51
CA CYS A 31 5.06 -5.10 -1.66
C CYS A 31 6.27 -5.81 -2.29
N HIS A 32 7.42 -5.13 -2.40
CA HIS A 32 8.64 -5.72 -2.97
C HIS A 32 9.47 -6.53 -1.97
N LYS A 33 8.92 -6.86 -0.78
CA LYS A 33 9.49 -7.94 0.04
C LYS A 33 9.23 -9.27 -0.67
N ILE A 34 10.09 -9.57 -1.64
CA ILE A 34 10.29 -10.93 -2.09
C ILE A 34 10.84 -11.70 -0.89
N LEU A 35 10.04 -12.60 -0.34
CA LEU A 35 10.54 -13.74 0.41
C LEU A 35 11.06 -14.79 -0.58
#